data_AF-M6H9P3-F1
#
_entry.id   AF-M6H9P3-F1
#
_cell.length_a   1.000
_cell.length_b   1.000
_cell.length_c   1.000
_cell.angle_alpha   90.00
_cell.angle_beta   90.00
_cell.angle_gamma   90.00
#
_symmetry.space_group_name_H-M   'P 1'
#
loop_
_entity.id
_entity.type
_entity.pdbx_description
1 polymer ?
#
loop_
_entity_poly.entity_id
_entity_poly.type
_entity_poly.pdbx_seq_one_letter_code
_entity_poly.pdbx_strand_id
1 'polypeptide(L)'
;MKAKLFIRIASALMLVFTLGHSFGHFTRYETSDPQALSTISIMQQTKIPMEGVTKTYDQFYTGMSLNLSIVLISLTVLLWILSNFSESNPQAVRKLLIPTLFCISCFGITGFIYFFLIPAVVASLGALSILVGIVLLGKN
;
A
#
# COMPACT_ATOMS: atom_id res chain seq x y z
N MET A 1 23.44 13.44 4.31
CA MET A 1 22.10 13.33 3.70
C MET A 1 21.05 13.50 4.79
N LYS A 2 19.93 14.20 4.51
CA LYS A 2 18.90 14.48 5.53
C LYS A 2 17.84 13.39 5.57
N ALA A 3 17.44 12.96 6.76
CA ALA A 3 16.36 11.99 6.96
C ALA A 3 15.05 12.41 6.26
N LYS A 4 14.73 13.71 6.29
CA LYS A 4 13.60 14.32 5.58
C LYS A 4 13.46 13.87 4.13
N LEU A 5 14.58 13.81 3.39
CA LEU A 5 14.57 13.45 1.97
C LEU A 5 14.11 12.00 1.76
N PHE A 6 14.65 11.07 2.55
CA PHE A 6 14.29 9.66 2.45
C PHE A 6 12.83 9.38 2.85
N ILE A 7 12.33 10.08 3.87
CA ILE A 7 10.92 9.97 4.26
C ILE A 7 10.01 10.54 3.15
N ARG A 8 10.43 11.61 2.45
CA ARG A 8 9.72 12.14 1.28
C ARG A 8 9.72 11.20 0.10
N ILE A 9 10.84 10.55 -0.18
CA ILE A 9 10.92 9.51 -1.22
C ILE A 9 9.96 8.37 -0.89
N ALA A 10 9.93 7.90 0.36
CA ALA A 10 8.98 6.87 0.79
C ALA A 10 7.53 7.31 0.60
N SER A 11 7.18 8.56 0.94
CA SER A 11 5.85 9.13 0.69
C SER A 11 5.49 9.12 -0.81
N ALA A 12 6.40 9.56 -1.68
CA ALA A 12 6.18 9.55 -3.13
C ALA A 12 6.02 8.12 -3.68
N LEU A 13 6.80 7.16 -3.19
CA LEU A 13 6.66 5.75 -3.58
C LEU A 13 5.32 5.15 -3.12
N MET A 14 4.82 5.51 -1.93
CA MET A 14 3.48 5.11 -1.49
C MET A 14 2.38 5.73 -2.34
N LEU A 15 2.58 6.96 -2.83
CA LEU A 15 1.65 7.56 -3.79
C LEU A 15 1.64 6.78 -5.12
N VAL A 16 2.82 6.44 -5.66
CA VAL A 16 2.92 5.61 -6.86
C VAL A 16 2.24 4.25 -6.67
N PHE A 17 2.45 3.61 -5.52
CA PHE A 17 1.77 2.35 -5.19
C PHE A 17 0.26 2.55 -5.11
N THR A 18 -0.22 3.60 -4.42
CA THR A 18 -1.64 3.93 -4.35
C THR A 18 -2.25 4.04 -5.75
N LEU A 19 -1.65 4.84 -6.64
CA LEU A 19 -2.15 5.05 -7.99
C LEU A 19 -2.13 3.76 -8.82
N GLY A 20 -1.04 2.99 -8.76
CA GLY A 20 -0.94 1.72 -9.48
C GLY A 20 -1.95 0.68 -8.98
N HIS A 21 -2.13 0.57 -7.67
CA HIS A 21 -3.12 -0.32 -7.06
C HIS A 21 -4.55 0.08 -7.44
N SER A 22 -4.90 1.37 -7.30
CA SER A 22 -6.24 1.86 -7.66
C SER A 22 -6.51 1.68 -9.15
N PHE A 23 -5.54 1.98 -10.02
CA PHE A 23 -5.67 1.74 -11.46
C PHE A 23 -5.94 0.26 -11.73
N GLY A 24 -5.10 -0.64 -11.22
CA GLY A 24 -5.28 -2.08 -11.39
C GLY A 24 -6.62 -2.60 -10.84
N HIS A 25 -7.13 -2.03 -9.75
CA HIS A 25 -8.47 -2.37 -9.25
C HIS A 25 -9.58 -1.96 -10.21
N PHE A 26 -9.55 -0.72 -10.71
CA PHE A 26 -10.61 -0.20 -11.58
C PHE A 26 -10.56 -0.77 -13.00
N THR A 27 -9.39 -1.21 -13.47
CA THR A 27 -9.22 -1.85 -14.78
C THR A 27 -9.23 -3.37 -14.72
N ARG A 28 -9.46 -4.00 -13.56
CA ARG A 28 -9.40 -5.48 -13.42
C ARG A 28 -10.39 -6.26 -14.28
N TYR A 29 -11.40 -5.59 -14.83
CA TYR A 29 -12.37 -6.18 -15.74
C TYR A 29 -11.93 -6.09 -17.22
N GLU A 30 -10.90 -5.30 -17.52
CA GLU A 30 -10.34 -5.09 -18.85
C GLU A 30 -9.39 -6.24 -19.20
N THR A 31 -9.97 -7.36 -19.63
CA THR A 31 -9.22 -8.52 -20.12
C THR A 31 -9.90 -9.13 -21.34
N SER A 32 -9.11 -9.62 -22.28
CA SER A 32 -9.60 -10.36 -23.45
C SER A 32 -9.61 -11.87 -23.24
N ASP A 33 -9.13 -12.37 -22.09
CA ASP A 33 -9.11 -13.80 -21.78
C ASP A 33 -10.53 -14.30 -21.43
N PRO A 34 -11.12 -15.21 -22.23
CA PRO A 34 -12.46 -15.74 -21.98
C PRO A 34 -12.60 -16.44 -20.62
N GLN A 35 -11.54 -17.09 -20.13
CA GLN A 35 -11.57 -17.78 -18.84
C GLN A 35 -11.61 -16.79 -17.68
N ALA A 36 -10.83 -15.72 -17.77
CA ALA A 36 -10.87 -14.63 -16.80
C ALA A 36 -12.24 -13.94 -16.79
N LEU A 37 -12.81 -13.63 -17.96
CA LEU A 37 -14.15 -13.03 -18.08
C LEU A 37 -15.24 -13.91 -17.47
N SER A 38 -15.19 -15.22 -17.72
CA SER A 38 -16.11 -16.19 -17.11
C SER A 38 -16.00 -16.18 -15.57
N THR A 39 -14.77 -16.20 -15.05
CA THR A 39 -14.51 -16.16 -13.60
C THR A 39 -15.03 -14.89 -12.95
N ILE A 40 -14.76 -13.73 -13.57
CA ILE A 40 -15.25 -12.42 -13.12
C ILE A 40 -16.79 -12.41 -13.07
N SER A 41 -17.44 -12.91 -14.13
CA SER A 41 -18.90 -12.99 -14.20
C SER A 41 -19.47 -13.86 -13.07
N ILE A 42 -18.85 -15.00 -12.78
CA ILE A 42 -19.22 -15.86 -11.64
C ILE A 42 -19.05 -15.12 -10.32
N MET A 43 -17.94 -14.41 -10.10
CA MET A 43 -17.72 -13.64 -8.86
C MET A 43 -18.76 -12.53 -8.68
N GLN A 44 -19.19 -11.89 -9.77
CA GLN A 44 -20.21 -10.85 -9.77
C GLN A 44 -21.62 -11.38 -9.48
N GLN A 45 -21.90 -12.64 -9.80
CA GLN A 45 -23.22 -13.26 -9.59
C GLN A 45 -23.31 -14.07 -8.29
N THR A 46 -22.19 -14.62 -7.81
CA THR A 46 -22.15 -15.49 -6.63
C THR A 46 -22.34 -14.67 -5.36
N LYS A 47 -23.53 -14.78 -4.77
CA LYS A 47 -23.89 -14.16 -3.49
C LYS A 47 -23.37 -14.99 -2.32
N ILE A 48 -22.61 -14.36 -1.43
CA ILE A 48 -22.08 -14.94 -0.20
C ILE A 48 -22.80 -14.31 0.99
N PRO A 49 -23.55 -15.10 1.79
CA PRO A 49 -24.12 -14.62 3.04
C PRO A 49 -23.04 -14.55 4.12
N MET A 50 -22.91 -13.41 4.81
CA MET A 50 -21.95 -13.21 5.89
C MET A 50 -22.51 -12.23 6.91
N GLU A 51 -22.55 -12.60 8.19
CA GLU A 51 -22.98 -11.74 9.31
C GLU A 51 -24.28 -10.95 9.03
N GLY A 52 -25.30 -11.61 8.48
CA GLY A 52 -26.61 -11.01 8.23
C GLY A 52 -26.71 -10.11 6.99
N VAL A 53 -25.62 -9.92 6.24
CA VAL A 53 -25.65 -9.28 4.91
C VAL A 53 -25.39 -10.28 3.80
N THR A 54 -25.92 -10.01 2.62
CA THR A 54 -25.63 -10.79 1.40
C THR A 54 -25.01 -9.87 0.36
N LYS A 55 -23.77 -10.15 -0.01
CA LYS A 55 -23.01 -9.43 -1.04
C LYS A 55 -22.42 -10.42 -2.02
N THR A 56 -22.13 -9.98 -3.23
CA THR A 56 -21.44 -10.83 -4.20
C THR A 56 -19.98 -10.98 -3.81
N TYR A 57 -19.33 -12.06 -4.24
CA TYR A 57 -17.91 -12.23 -3.99
C TYR A 57 -17.09 -11.05 -4.54
N ASP A 58 -17.49 -10.54 -5.71
CA ASP A 58 -16.87 -9.36 -6.32
C ASP A 58 -17.03 -8.09 -5.46
N GLN A 59 -18.18 -7.90 -4.79
CA GLN A 59 -18.37 -6.78 -3.87
C GLN A 59 -17.46 -6.86 -2.65
N PHE A 60 -17.25 -8.05 -2.08
CA PHE A 60 -16.30 -8.23 -0.98
C PHE A 60 -14.86 -7.93 -1.42
N TYR A 61 -14.46 -8.44 -2.60
CA TYR A 61 -13.14 -8.14 -3.17
C TYR A 61 -12.95 -6.63 -3.40
N THR A 62 -13.95 -5.95 -3.94
CA THR A 62 -13.95 -4.48 -4.10
C THR A 62 -13.78 -3.77 -2.76
N GLY A 63 -14.56 -4.14 -1.74
CA GLY A 63 -14.45 -3.53 -0.41
C GLY A 63 -13.05 -3.68 0.19
N MET A 64 -12.46 -4.87 0.10
CA MET A 64 -11.08 -5.11 0.57
C MET A 64 -10.05 -4.29 -0.20
N SER A 65 -10.18 -4.20 -1.53
CA SER A 65 -9.27 -3.42 -2.37
C SER A 65 -9.38 -1.91 -2.10
N LEU A 66 -10.59 -1.39 -1.89
CA LEU A 66 -10.79 0.01 -1.51
C LEU A 66 -10.20 0.30 -0.12
N ASN A 67 -10.35 -0.60 0.84
CA ASN A 67 -9.71 -0.47 2.16
C ASN A 67 -8.19 -0.36 2.03
N LEU A 68 -7.56 -1.18 1.18
CA LEU A 68 -6.12 -1.07 0.92
C LEU A 68 -5.75 0.29 0.30
N SER A 69 -6.54 0.78 -0.67
CA SER A 69 -6.30 2.11 -1.26
C SER A 69 -6.37 3.23 -0.21
N ILE A 70 -7.34 3.18 0.71
CA ILE A 70 -7.47 4.14 1.81
C ILE A 70 -6.24 4.10 2.72
N VAL A 71 -5.75 2.90 3.06
CA VAL A 71 -4.53 2.73 3.87
C VAL A 71 -3.31 3.30 3.15
N LEU A 72 -3.14 3.04 1.84
CA LEU A 72 -2.00 3.55 1.07
C LEU A 72 -2.01 5.09 0.94
N ILE A 73 -3.19 5.69 0.75
CA ILE A 73 -3.36 7.17 0.81
C ILE A 73 -2.97 7.68 2.19
N SER A 74 -3.46 7.03 3.25
CA SER A 74 -3.17 7.43 4.63
C SER A 74 -1.67 7.35 4.93
N LEU A 75 -0.98 6.30 4.48
CA LEU A 75 0.47 6.15 4.62
C LEU A 75 1.24 7.20 3.82
N THR A 76 0.79 7.52 2.61
CA THR A 76 1.36 8.59 1.78
C THR A 76 1.36 9.92 2.52
N VAL A 77 0.20 10.30 3.07
CA VAL A 77 0.01 11.55 3.84
C VAL A 77 0.78 11.50 5.15
N LEU A 78 0.74 10.39 5.89
CA LEU A 78 1.47 10.21 7.15
C LEU A 78 2.97 10.43 6.94
N LEU A 79 3.57 9.79 5.94
CA LEU A 79 5.00 9.94 5.65
C LEU A 79 5.35 11.38 5.24
N TRP A 80 4.47 12.04 4.47
CA TRP A 80 4.65 13.45 4.13
C TRP A 80 4.67 14.34 5.39
N ILE A 81 3.74 14.15 6.31
CA ILE A 81 3.67 14.87 7.58
C ILE A 81 4.90 14.59 8.43
N LEU A 82 5.26 13.32 8.63
CA LEU A 82 6.42 12.91 9.44
C LEU A 82 7.73 13.49 8.90
N SER A 83 7.88 13.61 7.59
CA SER A 83 9.06 14.24 7.00
C SER A 83 9.19 15.74 7.34
N ASN A 84 8.08 16.45 7.59
CA ASN A 84 8.12 17.85 8.00
C ASN A 84 8.58 18.00 9.45
N PHE A 85 8.26 17.03 10.29
CA PHE A 85 8.65 17.01 11.70
C PHE A 85 10.00 16.34 11.97
N SER A 86 10.68 15.80 10.95
CA SER A 86 11.90 15.02 11.14
C SER A 86 13.07 15.81 11.73
N GLU A 87 13.08 17.13 11.56
CA GLU A 87 14.12 18.02 12.11
C GLU A 87 13.73 18.54 13.51
N SER A 88 12.45 18.85 13.74
CA SER A 88 12.00 19.40 15.03
C SER A 88 11.74 18.34 16.10
N ASN A 89 11.34 17.12 15.71
CA ASN A 89 10.94 16.03 16.62
C ASN A 89 11.50 14.67 16.17
N PRO A 90 12.83 14.50 16.03
CA PRO A 90 13.43 13.33 15.39
C PRO A 90 13.09 12.01 16.07
N GLN A 91 13.09 11.96 17.40
CA GLN A 91 12.81 10.72 18.15
C GLN A 91 11.35 10.27 18.03
N ALA A 92 10.40 11.22 18.04
CA ALA A 92 8.98 10.91 17.86
C ALA A 92 8.72 10.39 16.44
N VAL A 93 9.30 11.04 15.42
CA VAL A 93 9.22 10.58 14.03
C VAL A 93 9.81 9.18 13.88
N ARG A 94 10.99 8.93 14.47
CA ARG A 94 11.63 7.61 14.42
C ARG A 94 10.73 6.51 15.00
N LYS A 95 10.09 6.75 16.15
CA LYS A 95 9.15 5.79 16.77
C LYS A 95 7.95 5.47 15.88
N LEU A 96 7.42 6.45 15.14
CA LEU A 96 6.29 6.26 14.23
C LEU A 96 6.68 5.61 12.90
N LEU A 97 7.93 5.78 12.46
CA LEU A 97 8.45 5.13 11.26
C LEU A 97 8.67 3.62 11.44
N ILE A 98 8.93 3.12 12.65
CA ILE A 98 9.15 1.68 12.91
C ILE A 98 7.92 0.82 12.54
N PRO A 99 6.70 1.06 13.06
CA PRO A 99 5.52 0.29 12.65
C PRO A 99 5.16 0.53 11.18
N THR A 100 5.45 1.72 10.64
CA THR A 100 5.22 2.03 9.23
C THR A 100 6.15 1.20 8.32
N LEU A 101 7.42 1.04 8.72
CA LEU A 101 8.39 0.18 8.05
C LEU A 101 7.90 -1.27 8.00
N PHE A 102 7.44 -1.80 9.14
CA PHE A 102 6.87 -3.15 9.21
C PHE A 102 5.71 -3.32 8.23
N CYS A 103 4.72 -2.41 8.26
CA CYS A 103 3.55 -2.46 7.38
C CYS A 103 3.93 -2.47 5.90
N ILE A 104 4.78 -1.52 5.46
CA ILE A 104 5.19 -1.42 4.05
C ILE A 104 6.06 -2.61 3.63
N SER A 105 6.86 -3.17 4.54
CA SER A 105 7.63 -4.40 4.27
C SER A 105 6.70 -5.60 4.05
N CYS A 106 5.64 -5.73 4.85
CA CYS A 106 4.62 -6.76 4.65
C CYS A 106 3.89 -6.60 3.31
N PHE A 107 3.63 -5.36 2.85
CA PHE A 107 3.12 -5.14 1.50
C PHE A 107 4.10 -5.57 0.42
N GLY A 108 5.41 -5.35 0.60
CA GLY A 108 6.44 -5.87 -0.30
C GLY A 108 6.42 -7.40 -0.41
N ILE A 109 6.36 -8.09 0.73
CA ILE A 109 6.33 -9.56 0.80
C ILE A 109 5.07 -10.12 0.17
N THR A 110 3.90 -9.63 0.56
CA THR A 110 2.61 -10.09 0.00
C THR A 110 2.49 -9.74 -1.48
N GLY A 111 2.99 -8.56 -1.88
CA GLY A 111 3.21 -8.13 -3.26
C GLY A 111 3.94 -9.18 -4.09
N PHE A 112 5.05 -9.70 -3.57
CA PHE A 112 5.89 -10.68 -4.25
C PHE A 112 5.22 -12.07 -4.34
N ILE A 113 4.53 -12.50 -3.28
CA ILE A 113 3.96 -13.86 -3.20
C ILE A 113 2.66 -13.99 -4.00
N TYR A 114 1.75 -13.01 -3.88
CA TYR A 114 0.37 -13.15 -4.37
C TYR A 114 0.03 -12.31 -5.59
N PHE A 115 0.88 -11.34 -5.95
CA PHE A 115 0.62 -10.42 -7.04
C PHE A 115 1.70 -10.53 -8.12
N PHE A 116 2.33 -9.41 -8.48
CA PHE A 116 3.37 -9.34 -9.49
C PHE A 116 4.50 -8.44 -9.01
N LEU A 117 5.61 -8.42 -9.73
CA LEU A 117 6.86 -7.85 -9.25
C LEU A 117 6.80 -6.34 -8.94
N ILE A 118 6.02 -5.57 -9.70
CA ILE A 118 5.99 -4.11 -9.61
C ILE A 118 5.58 -3.60 -8.21
N PRO A 119 4.41 -3.96 -7.64
CA PRO A 119 4.03 -3.54 -6.30
C PRO A 119 5.05 -3.98 -5.24
N ALA A 120 5.63 -5.18 -5.39
CA ALA A 120 6.65 -5.68 -4.48
C ALA A 120 7.90 -4.80 -4.47
N VAL A 121 8.39 -4.40 -5.64
CA VAL A 121 9.57 -3.53 -5.80
C VAL A 121 9.29 -2.13 -5.24
N VAL A 122 8.15 -1.52 -5.60
CA VAL A 122 7.81 -0.16 -5.14
C VAL A 122 7.67 -0.12 -3.61
N ALA A 123 7.00 -1.11 -3.01
CA ALA A 123 6.90 -1.22 -1.56
C ALA A 123 8.27 -1.44 -0.89
N SER A 124 9.10 -2.32 -1.45
CA SER A 124 10.44 -2.61 -0.91
C SER A 124 11.36 -1.39 -0.96
N LEU A 125 11.32 -0.59 -2.04
CA LEU A 125 12.06 0.67 -2.13
C LEU A 125 11.54 1.71 -1.12
N GLY A 126 10.22 1.75 -0.89
CA GLY A 126 9.61 2.59 0.14
C GLY A 126 10.09 2.19 1.54
N ALA A 127 10.06 0.89 1.86
CA ALA A 127 10.56 0.34 3.11
C ALA A 127 12.06 0.64 3.32
N LEU A 128 12.89 0.42 2.29
CA LEU A 128 14.32 0.74 2.34
C LEU A 128 14.56 2.24 2.61
N SER A 129 13.79 3.11 1.95
CA SER A 129 13.86 4.55 2.17
C SER A 129 13.52 4.91 3.62
N ILE A 130 12.48 4.30 4.20
CA ILE A 130 12.13 4.48 5.62
C ILE A 130 13.25 3.99 6.54
N LEU A 131 13.82 2.82 6.27
CA LEU A 131 14.91 2.26 7.05
C LEU A 131 16.12 3.21 7.09
N VAL A 132 16.51 3.79 5.95
CA VAL A 132 17.56 4.80 5.89
C VAL A 132 17.18 6.05 6.69
N GLY A 133 15.92 6.50 6.59
CA GLY A 133 15.40 7.59 7.41
C GLY A 133 15.52 7.34 8.92
N ILE A 134 15.14 6.14 9.39
CA ILE A 134 15.27 5.71 10.79
C ILE A 134 16.74 5.73 11.24
N VAL A 135 17.65 5.20 10.43
CA VAL A 135 19.09 5.17 10.74
C VAL A 135 19.66 6.58 10.83
N LEU A 136 19.29 7.48 9.92
CA LEU A 136 19.74 8.88 9.94
C LEU A 136 19.20 9.67 11.14
N LEU A 137 17.95 9.42 11.55
CA LEU A 137 17.37 10.05 12.76
C LEU A 137 18.00 9.54 14.06
N GLY A 138 18.58 8.33 14.07
CA GLY A 138 19.26 7.78 15.25
C GLY A 138 20.67 8.31 15.47
N LYS A 139 21.25 9.03 14.50
CA LYS A 139 22.60 9.63 14.58
C LYS A 139 22.59 11.09 15.06
N ASN A 140 21.41 11.71 15.14
CA ASN A 140 21.18 13.08 15.61
C ASN A 140 20.61 13.06 17.02
#